data_AF-S7V892-F1
#
_entry.id   AF-S7V892-F1
#
_cell.length_a   1.000
_cell.length_b   1.000
_cell.length_c   1.000
_cell.angle_alpha   90.00
_cell.angle_beta   90.00
_cell.angle_gamma   90.00
#
_symmetry.space_group_name_H-M   'P 1'
#
loop_
_entity.id
_entity.type
_entity.pdbx_description
1 polymer ?
#
loop_
_entity_poly.entity_id
_entity_poly.type
_entity_poly.pdbx_seq_one_letter_code
_entity_poly.pdbx_strand_id
1 'polypeptide(L)'
;MRFLLVQVPTSHLGAGERVYPLGLARLSGLIPEGHDKQALDMNRSLDPWQDLKARLLTFRPDRVLLSFRNIDPLAGQQTSYLASLKTAARMSRLLVPDARIWAGGPAFSLFPERLMTEIPEIDVGLVGEGERALPQMTAGGGGVPGTLWREGGKIRRSPAGAPVDMNALPPPDTAAFSPADYLEGNRYVAVMGIEGKRGCDLSCAYCVYPGLGGRRMRLRDPERIVDEMETLHRGFGVEWFHFTDGALWVLTLPPGGAAHSHRPFWFRGRSIRRDVAGCRRNAVGDSSEFSG
;
A
#
# COMPACT_ATOMS: atom_id res chain seq x y z
N MET A 1 -15.80 -15.57 -9.63
CA MET A 1 -16.07 -14.12 -9.81
C MET A 1 -14.83 -13.45 -10.39
N ARG A 2 -15.02 -12.32 -11.08
CA ARG A 2 -13.98 -11.52 -11.74
C ARG A 2 -13.71 -10.23 -10.97
N PHE A 3 -12.44 -10.00 -10.61
CA PHE A 3 -11.99 -8.84 -9.85
C PHE A 3 -11.11 -7.94 -10.72
N LEU A 4 -11.48 -6.68 -10.90
CA LEU A 4 -10.63 -5.67 -11.51
C LEU A 4 -10.04 -4.79 -10.42
N LEU A 5 -8.74 -4.88 -10.20
CA LEU A 5 -8.00 -4.01 -9.27
C LEU A 5 -7.44 -2.83 -10.04
N VAL A 6 -7.76 -1.61 -9.61
CA VAL A 6 -7.38 -0.38 -10.31
C VAL A 6 -6.65 0.54 -9.34
N GLN A 7 -5.39 0.83 -9.62
CA GLN A 7 -4.72 1.99 -9.04
C GLN A 7 -5.16 3.22 -9.83
N VAL A 8 -5.98 4.05 -9.19
CA VAL A 8 -6.39 5.33 -9.78
C VAL A 8 -5.19 6.30 -9.82
N PRO A 9 -5.22 7.35 -10.64
CA PRO A 9 -4.12 8.29 -10.76
C PRO A 9 -3.64 8.80 -9.38
N THR A 10 -2.35 8.60 -9.11
CA THR A 10 -1.69 9.00 -7.86
C THR A 10 -0.85 10.26 -8.03
N SER A 11 -0.63 10.68 -9.27
CA SER A 11 0.07 11.91 -9.63
C SER A 11 -0.59 12.55 -10.84
N HIS A 12 -0.08 13.69 -11.30
CA HIS A 12 -0.51 14.28 -12.57
C HIS A 12 -0.38 13.27 -13.70
N LEU A 13 -1.40 13.19 -14.55
CA LEU A 13 -1.37 12.28 -15.69
C LEU A 13 -0.18 12.63 -16.61
N GLY A 14 0.59 11.62 -16.98
CA GLY A 14 1.82 11.80 -17.75
C GLY A 14 3.05 12.19 -16.90
N ALA A 15 2.96 12.19 -15.56
CA ALA A 15 4.15 12.20 -14.72
C ALA A 15 5.04 11.00 -15.09
N GLY A 16 6.31 11.26 -15.42
CA GLY A 16 7.26 10.20 -15.79
C GLY A 16 7.59 9.26 -14.63
N GLU A 17 7.51 9.78 -13.39
CA GLU A 17 7.77 9.01 -12.18
C GLU A 17 6.55 8.16 -11.78
N ARG A 18 6.78 6.87 -11.56
CA ARG A 18 5.78 5.87 -11.26
C ARG A 18 6.07 5.23 -9.90
N VAL A 19 5.03 5.07 -9.10
CA VAL A 19 5.13 4.42 -7.78
C VAL A 19 4.42 3.08 -7.86
N TYR A 20 5.17 2.01 -7.61
CA TYR A 20 4.61 0.65 -7.54
C TYR A 20 3.48 0.56 -6.49
N PRO A 21 2.29 0.01 -6.83
CA PRO A 21 1.16 -0.11 -5.91
C PRO A 21 1.33 -1.22 -4.88
N LEU A 22 2.30 -1.09 -3.98
CA LEU A 22 2.63 -2.15 -3.02
C LEU A 22 1.41 -2.66 -2.24
N GLY A 23 0.60 -1.75 -1.69
CA GLY A 23 -0.59 -2.12 -0.94
C GLY A 23 -1.63 -2.87 -1.79
N LEU A 24 -1.91 -2.40 -3.00
CA LEU A 24 -2.87 -3.07 -3.89
C LEU A 24 -2.33 -4.41 -4.40
N ALA A 25 -1.03 -4.51 -4.67
CA ALA A 25 -0.38 -5.76 -5.06
C ALA A 25 -0.43 -6.81 -3.94
N ARG A 26 -0.20 -6.42 -2.68
CA ARG A 26 -0.38 -7.32 -1.53
C ARG A 26 -1.83 -7.76 -1.39
N LEU A 27 -2.79 -6.84 -1.53
CA LEU A 27 -4.21 -7.16 -1.48
C LEU A 27 -4.67 -8.07 -2.62
N SER A 28 -4.12 -7.91 -3.83
CA SER A 28 -4.39 -8.78 -4.97
C SER A 28 -4.04 -10.24 -4.69
N GLY A 29 -2.95 -10.48 -3.94
CA GLY A 29 -2.52 -11.81 -3.51
C GLY A 29 -3.46 -12.48 -2.51
N LEU A 30 -4.36 -11.73 -1.88
CA LEU A 30 -5.33 -12.23 -0.90
C LEU A 30 -6.70 -12.57 -1.50
N ILE A 31 -6.91 -12.30 -2.79
CA ILE A 31 -8.10 -12.77 -3.50
C ILE A 31 -8.02 -14.30 -3.59
N PRO A 32 -9.04 -15.05 -3.10
CA PRO A 32 -8.97 -16.51 -3.07
C PRO A 32 -8.81 -17.14 -4.46
N GLU A 33 -8.20 -18.33 -4.47
CA GLU A 33 -8.12 -19.15 -5.69
C GLU A 33 -9.52 -19.50 -6.23
N GLY A 34 -9.64 -19.69 -7.54
CA GLY A 34 -10.92 -19.91 -8.22
C GLY A 34 -11.67 -18.63 -8.63
N HIS A 35 -11.13 -17.46 -8.26
CA HIS A 35 -11.53 -16.17 -8.81
C HIS A 35 -10.55 -15.72 -9.90
N ASP A 36 -11.08 -15.05 -10.92
CA ASP A 36 -10.28 -14.41 -11.95
C ASP A 36 -10.00 -12.96 -11.56
N LYS A 37 -8.82 -12.45 -11.87
CA LYS A 37 -8.40 -11.11 -11.51
C LYS A 37 -7.55 -10.45 -12.60
N GLN A 38 -7.77 -9.15 -12.79
CA GLN A 38 -6.92 -8.30 -13.61
C GLN A 38 -6.55 -7.05 -12.83
N ALA A 39 -5.37 -6.52 -13.13
CA ALA A 39 -4.83 -5.31 -12.52
C ALA A 39 -4.61 -4.22 -13.57
N LEU A 40 -5.03 -3.00 -13.25
CA LEU A 40 -4.79 -1.78 -14.01
C LEU A 40 -4.08 -0.76 -13.12
N ASP A 41 -2.87 -0.36 -13.51
CA ASP A 41 -2.29 0.87 -13.00
C ASP A 41 -2.49 1.99 -14.01
N MET A 42 -3.39 2.92 -13.69
CA MET A 42 -3.69 4.07 -14.55
C MET A 42 -2.50 5.03 -14.69
N ASN A 43 -1.51 4.98 -13.79
CA ASN A 43 -0.33 5.83 -13.86
C ASN A 43 0.68 5.37 -14.93
N ARG A 44 0.49 4.15 -15.46
CA ARG A 44 1.35 3.59 -16.53
C ARG A 44 0.77 3.77 -17.93
N SER A 45 -0.51 4.08 -18.01
CA SER A 45 -1.19 4.23 -19.28
C SER A 45 -1.02 5.64 -19.86
N LEU A 46 -0.86 5.72 -21.18
CA LEU A 46 -0.90 6.99 -21.91
C LEU A 46 -2.32 7.58 -21.93
N ASP A 47 -3.34 6.73 -22.07
CA ASP A 47 -4.75 7.09 -21.94
C ASP A 47 -5.43 6.19 -20.90
N PRO A 48 -5.33 6.55 -19.61
CA PRO A 48 -5.82 5.71 -18.52
C PRO A 48 -7.32 5.52 -18.54
N TRP A 49 -8.08 6.47 -19.10
CA TRP A 49 -9.53 6.40 -19.14
C TRP A 49 -10.00 5.45 -20.22
N GLN A 50 -9.36 5.48 -21.39
CA GLN A 50 -9.63 4.52 -22.45
C GLN A 50 -9.25 3.10 -22.03
N ASP A 51 -8.11 2.91 -21.34
CA ASP A 51 -7.72 1.60 -20.83
C ASP A 51 -8.69 1.08 -19.77
N LEU A 52 -9.11 1.94 -18.83
CA LEU A 52 -10.14 1.57 -17.84
C LEU A 52 -11.44 1.16 -18.54
N LYS A 53 -11.92 1.95 -19.51
CA LYS A 53 -13.11 1.65 -20.30
C LYS A 53 -12.97 0.29 -21.01
N ALA A 54 -11.85 0.07 -21.69
CA ALA A 54 -11.60 -1.16 -22.42
C ALA A 54 -11.67 -2.37 -21.49
N ARG A 55 -10.98 -2.33 -20.35
CA ARG A 55 -10.97 -3.42 -19.35
C ARG A 55 -12.34 -3.66 -18.75
N LEU A 56 -13.10 -2.62 -18.41
CA LEU A 56 -14.46 -2.77 -17.91
C LEU A 56 -15.37 -3.48 -18.92
N LEU A 57 -15.25 -3.14 -20.20
CA LEU A 57 -16.10 -3.71 -21.26
C LEU A 57 -15.69 -5.13 -21.69
N THR A 58 -14.39 -5.44 -21.72
CA THR A 58 -13.88 -6.75 -22.15
C THR A 58 -13.88 -7.76 -21.01
N PHE A 59 -13.35 -7.39 -19.85
CA PHE A 59 -13.24 -8.27 -18.69
C PHE A 59 -14.59 -8.43 -17.97
N ARG A 60 -15.45 -7.41 -18.01
CA ARG A 60 -16.77 -7.34 -17.34
C ARG A 60 -16.71 -7.80 -15.88
N PRO A 61 -15.93 -7.13 -15.02
CA PRO A 61 -15.72 -7.58 -13.64
C PRO A 61 -17.00 -7.61 -12.80
N ASP A 62 -17.07 -8.56 -11.87
CA ASP A 62 -18.13 -8.59 -10.84
C ASP A 62 -17.80 -7.63 -9.68
N ARG A 63 -16.51 -7.33 -9.49
CA ARG A 63 -15.97 -6.45 -8.46
C ARG A 63 -14.92 -5.52 -9.05
N VAL A 64 -15.06 -4.22 -8.81
CA VAL A 64 -14.06 -3.21 -9.19
C VAL A 64 -13.46 -2.60 -7.93
N LEU A 65 -12.16 -2.75 -7.72
CA LEU A 65 -11.44 -2.27 -6.54
C LEU A 65 -10.62 -1.04 -6.91
N LEU A 66 -11.02 0.14 -6.45
CA LEU A 66 -10.35 1.41 -6.70
C LEU A 66 -9.41 1.76 -5.54
N SER A 67 -8.11 1.66 -5.77
CA SER A 67 -7.08 2.09 -4.81
C SER A 67 -6.79 3.57 -4.96
N PHE A 68 -7.31 4.38 -4.04
CA PHE A 68 -7.11 5.82 -3.96
C PHE A 68 -6.01 6.17 -2.96
N ARG A 69 -4.81 6.43 -3.49
CA ARG A 69 -3.60 6.65 -2.68
C ARG A 69 -3.43 8.08 -2.21
N ASN A 70 -3.57 9.05 -3.11
CA ASN A 70 -3.30 10.46 -2.86
C ASN A 70 -4.57 11.28 -3.11
N ILE A 71 -4.90 12.20 -2.21
CA ILE A 71 -6.04 13.12 -2.40
C ILE A 71 -5.63 14.38 -3.18
N ASP A 72 -4.37 14.77 -3.05
CA ASP A 72 -3.69 15.88 -3.72
C ASP A 72 -2.18 15.55 -3.81
N PRO A 73 -1.38 16.26 -4.63
CA PRO A 73 0.07 16.02 -4.75
C PRO A 73 0.89 16.53 -3.57
N LEU A 74 0.29 17.17 -2.56
CA LEU A 74 0.96 17.96 -1.53
C LEU A 74 1.82 19.09 -2.17
N ALA A 75 2.68 19.75 -1.39
CA ALA A 75 3.61 20.79 -1.87
C ALA A 75 2.97 22.09 -2.43
N GLY A 76 1.84 22.52 -1.87
CA GLY A 76 1.24 23.84 -2.16
C GLY A 76 0.48 23.94 -3.48
N GLN A 77 0.35 22.82 -4.21
CA GLN A 77 -0.50 22.77 -5.41
C GLN A 77 -1.97 22.58 -5.01
N GLN A 78 -2.87 23.28 -5.68
CA GLN A 78 -4.32 23.28 -5.40
C GLN A 78 -5.09 22.22 -6.21
N THR A 79 -4.39 21.21 -6.73
CA THR A 79 -4.98 20.15 -7.55
C THR A 79 -5.46 18.99 -6.68
N SER A 80 -6.67 18.49 -6.96
CA SER A 80 -7.22 17.34 -6.24
C SER A 80 -7.42 16.15 -7.17
N TYR A 81 -6.99 14.98 -6.73
CA TYR A 81 -7.22 13.70 -7.41
C TYR A 81 -8.60 13.10 -7.11
N LEU A 82 -9.43 13.79 -6.30
CA LEU A 82 -10.80 13.38 -6.04
C LEU A 82 -11.64 13.24 -7.31
N ALA A 83 -11.43 14.13 -8.29
CA ALA A 83 -12.08 14.05 -9.59
C ALA A 83 -11.75 12.74 -10.31
N SER A 84 -10.52 12.23 -10.17
CA SER A 84 -10.10 10.97 -10.78
C SER A 84 -10.81 9.78 -10.15
N LEU A 85 -10.92 9.73 -8.80
CA LEU A 85 -11.68 8.68 -8.12
C LEU A 85 -13.17 8.72 -8.52
N LYS A 86 -13.79 9.91 -8.52
CA LYS A 86 -15.18 10.13 -8.97
C LYS A 86 -15.40 9.62 -10.38
N THR A 87 -14.51 9.97 -11.29
CA THR A 87 -14.61 9.57 -12.71
C THR A 87 -14.49 8.05 -12.85
N ALA A 88 -13.51 7.41 -12.21
CA ALA A 88 -13.35 5.97 -12.25
C ALA A 88 -14.58 5.22 -11.69
N ALA A 89 -15.14 5.69 -10.57
CA ALA A 89 -16.33 5.10 -9.96
C ALA A 89 -17.57 5.27 -10.86
N ARG A 90 -17.79 6.46 -11.43
CA ARG A 90 -18.89 6.74 -12.37
C ARG A 90 -18.79 5.91 -13.65
N MET A 91 -17.61 5.86 -14.26
CA MET A 91 -17.38 5.03 -15.44
C MET A 91 -17.65 3.56 -15.14
N SER A 92 -17.17 3.05 -14.01
CA SER A 92 -17.43 1.68 -13.58
C SER A 92 -18.93 1.42 -13.44
N ARG A 93 -19.68 2.30 -12.75
CA ARG A 93 -21.13 2.15 -12.58
C ARG A 93 -21.89 2.20 -13.90
N LEU A 94 -21.49 3.05 -14.84
CA LEU A 94 -22.16 3.18 -16.14
C LEU A 94 -21.89 1.99 -17.07
N LEU A 95 -20.67 1.46 -17.09
CA LEU A 95 -20.25 0.44 -18.04
C LEU A 95 -20.48 -0.99 -17.54
N VAL A 96 -20.44 -1.19 -16.22
CA VAL A 96 -20.70 -2.48 -15.56
C VAL A 96 -21.66 -2.26 -14.37
N PRO A 97 -22.94 -1.96 -14.61
CA PRO A 97 -23.88 -1.54 -13.57
C PRO A 97 -24.11 -2.57 -12.46
N ASP A 98 -23.93 -3.86 -12.76
CA ASP A 98 -24.08 -4.96 -11.81
C ASP A 98 -22.83 -5.19 -10.95
N ALA A 99 -21.69 -4.62 -11.33
CA ALA A 99 -20.46 -4.76 -10.56
C ALA A 99 -20.59 -4.04 -9.21
N ARG A 100 -20.02 -4.65 -8.17
CA ARG A 100 -19.86 -3.96 -6.89
C ARG A 100 -18.55 -3.17 -6.91
N ILE A 101 -18.65 -1.88 -6.61
CA ILE A 101 -17.52 -0.95 -6.66
C ILE A 101 -17.00 -0.75 -5.25
N TRP A 102 -15.78 -1.19 -5.02
CA TRP A 102 -15.07 -1.05 -3.75
C TRP A 102 -13.99 0.02 -3.88
N ALA A 103 -13.75 0.78 -2.83
CA ALA A 103 -12.68 1.76 -2.80
C ALA A 103 -11.89 1.66 -1.50
N GLY A 104 -10.60 1.95 -1.55
CA GLY A 104 -9.74 1.94 -0.39
C GLY A 104 -8.43 2.67 -0.65
N GLY A 105 -7.47 2.51 0.26
CA GLY A 105 -6.16 3.14 0.19
C GLY A 105 -5.99 4.29 1.18
N PRO A 106 -4.77 4.84 1.31
CA PRO A 106 -4.45 5.87 2.30
C PRO A 106 -5.34 7.12 2.21
N ALA A 107 -5.43 7.76 1.04
CA ALA A 107 -6.28 8.94 0.87
C ALA A 107 -7.77 8.64 1.14
N PHE A 108 -8.24 7.44 0.76
CA PHE A 108 -9.61 7.03 1.09
C PHE A 108 -9.82 6.93 2.60
N SER A 109 -8.86 6.33 3.31
CA SER A 109 -8.92 6.08 4.74
C SER A 109 -8.89 7.35 5.60
N LEU A 110 -8.38 8.47 5.06
CA LEU A 110 -8.39 9.76 5.74
C LEU A 110 -9.78 10.43 5.76
N PHE A 111 -10.58 10.22 4.71
CA PHE A 111 -11.87 10.90 4.54
C PHE A 111 -13.00 9.94 4.13
N PRO A 112 -13.18 8.79 4.79
CA PRO A 112 -14.01 7.72 4.26
C PRO A 112 -15.49 8.08 4.21
N GLU A 113 -16.07 8.71 5.25
CA GLU A 113 -17.49 9.12 5.21
C GLU A 113 -17.75 10.16 4.12
N ARG A 114 -16.83 11.13 3.98
CA ARG A 114 -16.95 12.19 2.99
C ARG A 114 -16.91 11.61 1.57
N LEU A 115 -15.96 10.74 1.29
CA LEU A 115 -15.83 10.10 -0.02
C LEU A 115 -17.01 9.18 -0.32
N MET A 116 -17.49 8.41 0.67
CA MET A 116 -18.72 7.63 0.51
C MET A 116 -19.95 8.54 0.30
N THR A 117 -19.97 9.76 0.82
CA THR A 117 -21.09 10.68 0.59
C THR A 117 -21.01 11.32 -0.80
N GLU A 118 -19.84 11.79 -1.20
CA GLU A 118 -19.63 12.50 -2.47
C GLU A 118 -19.61 11.58 -3.71
N ILE A 119 -19.42 10.27 -3.52
CA ILE A 119 -19.29 9.28 -4.59
C ILE A 119 -20.30 8.15 -4.34
N PRO A 120 -21.60 8.34 -4.69
CA PRO A 120 -22.66 7.37 -4.43
C PRO A 120 -22.42 6.02 -5.13
N GLU A 121 -21.61 6.00 -6.19
CA GLU A 121 -21.30 4.79 -6.96
C GLU A 121 -20.46 3.77 -6.19
N ILE A 122 -19.68 4.22 -5.19
CA ILE A 122 -18.91 3.32 -4.31
C ILE A 122 -19.87 2.61 -3.37
N ASP A 123 -19.86 1.28 -3.43
CA ASP A 123 -20.71 0.39 -2.64
C ASP A 123 -20.12 0.07 -1.28
N VAL A 124 -18.80 -0.16 -1.23
CA VAL A 124 -18.06 -0.51 -0.01
C VAL A 124 -16.73 0.25 0.01
N GLY A 125 -16.47 0.93 1.12
CA GLY A 125 -15.20 1.57 1.43
C GLY A 125 -14.39 0.70 2.39
N LEU A 126 -13.10 0.52 2.11
CA LEU A 126 -12.13 -0.14 2.97
C LEU A 126 -11.25 0.91 3.64
N VAL A 127 -11.21 0.90 4.98
CA VAL A 127 -10.55 1.91 5.80
C VAL A 127 -9.44 1.28 6.63
N GLY A 128 -8.23 1.83 6.48
CA GLY A 128 -7.03 1.32 7.13
C GLY A 128 -6.45 0.11 6.43
N GLU A 129 -6.08 -0.91 7.19
CA GLU A 129 -5.41 -2.11 6.71
C GLU A 129 -6.41 -3.11 6.12
N GLY A 130 -6.21 -3.44 4.85
CA GLY A 130 -7.14 -4.25 4.07
C GLY A 130 -6.92 -5.76 4.16
N GLU A 131 -5.78 -6.19 4.68
CA GLU A 131 -5.32 -7.58 4.55
C GLU A 131 -6.23 -8.58 5.28
N ARG A 132 -6.83 -8.16 6.40
CA ARG A 132 -7.84 -8.98 7.11
C ARG A 132 -9.24 -8.84 6.54
N ALA A 133 -9.58 -7.67 6.03
CA ALA A 133 -10.94 -7.34 5.61
C ALA A 133 -11.24 -7.86 4.20
N LEU A 134 -10.31 -7.74 3.26
CA LEU A 134 -10.54 -8.10 1.86
C LEU A 134 -10.98 -9.55 1.69
N PRO A 135 -10.34 -10.58 2.28
CA PRO A 135 -10.83 -11.96 2.18
C PRO A 135 -12.27 -12.11 2.68
N GLN A 136 -12.63 -11.46 3.80
CA GLN A 136 -13.99 -11.50 4.33
C GLN A 136 -14.98 -10.79 3.39
N MET A 137 -14.55 -9.68 2.78
CA MET A 137 -15.36 -8.97 1.78
C MET A 137 -15.59 -9.80 0.53
N THR A 138 -14.62 -10.62 0.10
CA THR A 138 -14.82 -11.51 -1.06
C THR A 138 -15.90 -12.56 -0.81
N ALA A 139 -16.09 -12.99 0.45
CA ALA A 139 -17.13 -13.95 0.84
C ALA A 139 -18.51 -13.28 1.06
N GLY A 140 -18.56 -12.09 1.67
CA GLY A 140 -19.82 -11.49 2.16
C GLY A 140 -20.09 -10.03 1.80
N GLY A 141 -19.17 -9.34 1.13
CA GLY A 141 -19.30 -7.90 0.83
C GLY A 141 -18.93 -6.99 2.01
N GLY A 142 -19.69 -5.90 2.20
CA GLY A 142 -19.46 -4.98 3.33
C GLY A 142 -19.92 -5.56 4.68
N GLY A 143 -19.74 -4.81 5.77
CA GLY A 143 -20.18 -5.23 7.11
C GLY A 143 -19.10 -5.93 7.95
N VAL A 144 -17.91 -6.09 7.39
CA VAL A 144 -16.73 -6.64 8.09
C VAL A 144 -15.92 -5.52 8.75
N PRO A 145 -15.16 -5.79 9.82
CA PRO A 145 -14.33 -4.77 10.47
C PRO A 145 -13.41 -4.03 9.48
N GLY A 146 -13.32 -2.71 9.62
CA GLY A 146 -12.58 -1.84 8.71
C GLY A 146 -13.34 -1.41 7.45
N THR A 147 -14.68 -1.53 7.40
CA THR A 147 -15.46 -1.14 6.22
C THR A 147 -16.55 -0.11 6.48
N LEU A 148 -16.86 0.66 5.44
CA LEU A 148 -18.11 1.40 5.29
C LEU A 148 -18.88 0.78 4.13
N TRP A 149 -20.20 0.68 4.22
CA TRP A 149 -21.01 0.14 3.12
C TRP A 149 -22.37 0.82 3.03
N ARG A 150 -23.04 0.66 1.89
CA ARG A 150 -24.41 1.12 1.72
C ARG A 150 -25.41 0.03 2.06
N GLU A 151 -26.38 0.39 2.88
CA GLU A 151 -27.52 -0.46 3.24
C GLU A 151 -28.75 0.43 3.44
N GLY A 152 -29.85 0.12 2.74
CA GLY A 152 -31.09 0.90 2.85
C GLY A 152 -30.92 2.39 2.53
N GLY A 153 -30.06 2.73 1.58
CA GLY A 153 -29.75 4.11 1.20
C GLY A 153 -28.89 4.89 2.20
N LYS A 154 -28.44 4.27 3.30
CA LYS A 154 -27.59 4.89 4.32
C LYS A 154 -26.19 4.32 4.28
N ILE A 155 -25.21 5.14 4.68
CA ILE A 155 -23.84 4.69 4.90
C ILE A 155 -23.77 4.09 6.31
N ARG A 156 -23.39 2.82 6.38
CA ARG A 156 -23.07 2.11 7.61
C ARG A 156 -21.56 2.03 7.79
N ARG A 157 -21.11 1.96 9.03
CA ARG A 157 -19.69 1.85 9.39
C ARG A 157 -19.52 0.72 10.39
N SER A 158 -18.56 -0.16 10.14
CA SER A 158 -18.18 -1.23 11.06
C SER A 158 -17.24 -0.67 12.13
N PRO A 159 -16.95 -1.43 13.19
CA PRO A 159 -15.76 -1.21 14.00
C PRO A 159 -14.48 -1.15 13.14
N ALA A 160 -13.44 -0.51 13.67
CA ALA A 160 -12.14 -0.47 13.00
C ALA A 160 -11.56 -1.89 12.85
N GLY A 161 -10.84 -2.13 11.74
CA GLY A 161 -10.11 -3.37 11.53
C GLY A 161 -8.98 -3.52 12.55
N ALA A 162 -8.72 -4.76 12.98
CA ALA A 162 -7.58 -5.05 13.83
C ALA A 162 -6.28 -4.87 13.04
N PRO A 163 -5.22 -4.30 13.66
CA PRO A 163 -3.91 -4.24 13.04
C PRO A 163 -3.41 -5.62 12.59
N VAL A 164 -2.78 -5.66 11.43
CA VAL A 164 -2.14 -6.84 10.84
C VAL A 164 -0.78 -7.06 11.49
N ASP A 165 -0.37 -8.32 11.61
CA ASP A 165 1.00 -8.64 11.98
C ASP A 165 1.92 -8.36 10.78
N MET A 166 2.94 -7.53 10.97
CA MET A 166 3.89 -7.15 9.92
C MET A 166 4.64 -8.36 9.33
N ASN A 167 4.82 -9.42 10.13
CA ASN A 167 5.47 -10.65 9.68
C ASN A 167 4.53 -11.56 8.88
N ALA A 168 3.22 -11.33 8.97
CA ALA A 168 2.18 -12.04 8.24
C ALA A 168 1.68 -11.30 6.99
N LEU A 169 2.36 -10.21 6.58
CA LEU A 169 2.03 -9.53 5.32
C LEU A 169 2.19 -10.50 4.14
N PRO A 170 1.18 -10.59 3.25
CA PRO A 170 1.29 -11.43 2.07
C PRO A 170 2.36 -10.85 1.12
N PRO A 171 3.06 -11.69 0.34
CA PRO A 171 3.94 -11.19 -0.71
C PRO A 171 3.13 -10.35 -1.73
N PRO A 172 3.74 -9.35 -2.38
CA PRO A 172 3.06 -8.64 -3.47
C PRO A 172 2.75 -9.61 -4.61
N ASP A 173 1.54 -9.52 -5.16
CA ASP A 173 1.13 -10.26 -6.35
C ASP A 173 1.82 -9.70 -7.60
N THR A 174 3.02 -10.23 -7.87
CA THR A 174 3.87 -9.81 -8.98
C THR A 174 3.38 -10.31 -10.34
N ALA A 175 2.43 -11.25 -10.38
CA ALA A 175 1.80 -11.67 -11.61
C ALA A 175 0.76 -10.65 -12.07
N ALA A 176 -0.03 -10.11 -11.14
CA ALA A 176 -0.98 -9.03 -11.45
C ALA A 176 -0.28 -7.67 -11.64
N PHE A 177 0.71 -7.36 -10.79
CA PHE A 177 1.48 -6.12 -10.85
C PHE A 177 2.96 -6.47 -11.02
N SER A 178 3.45 -6.60 -12.25
CA SER A 178 4.86 -6.91 -12.49
C SER A 178 5.75 -5.78 -11.94
N PRO A 179 6.80 -6.05 -11.14
CA PRO A 179 7.78 -5.03 -10.78
C PRO A 179 8.63 -4.56 -11.97
N ALA A 180 8.85 -5.43 -12.98
CA ALA A 180 9.67 -5.11 -14.16
C ALA A 180 9.16 -3.88 -14.93
N ASP A 181 7.85 -3.73 -14.91
CA ASP A 181 7.06 -2.65 -15.50
C ASP A 181 7.32 -1.24 -14.94
N TYR A 182 8.03 -1.17 -13.81
CA TYR A 182 8.36 0.07 -13.09
C TYR A 182 9.86 0.36 -13.06
N LEU A 183 10.69 -0.51 -13.64
CA LEU A 183 12.16 -0.35 -13.65
C LEU A 183 12.61 0.84 -14.51
N GLU A 184 11.79 1.22 -15.48
CA GLU A 184 12.09 2.28 -16.45
C GLU A 184 11.16 3.48 -16.29
N GLY A 185 11.68 4.67 -16.62
CA GLY A 185 10.93 5.93 -16.59
C GLY A 185 11.12 6.75 -15.32
N ASN A 186 11.49 6.11 -14.21
CA ASN A 186 11.81 6.81 -12.97
C ASN A 186 13.22 7.39 -13.00
N ARG A 187 13.37 8.67 -12.69
CA ARG A 187 14.66 9.36 -12.55
C ARG A 187 15.03 9.58 -11.08
N TYR A 188 14.02 9.73 -10.21
CA TYR A 188 14.23 10.09 -8.81
C TYR A 188 13.47 9.18 -7.83
N VAL A 189 12.38 8.55 -8.25
CA VAL A 189 11.58 7.67 -7.39
C VAL A 189 12.12 6.25 -7.50
N ALA A 190 12.57 5.69 -6.38
CA ALA A 190 12.98 4.29 -6.36
C ALA A 190 11.82 3.38 -6.79
N VAL A 191 12.15 2.39 -7.62
CA VAL A 191 11.19 1.57 -8.35
C VAL A 191 10.24 0.82 -7.43
N MET A 192 10.78 0.24 -6.36
CA MET A 192 10.05 -0.69 -5.52
C MET A 192 9.99 -0.23 -4.06
N GLY A 193 8.77 -0.12 -3.54
CA GLY A 193 8.54 0.13 -2.12
C GLY A 193 8.73 -1.14 -1.30
N ILE A 194 9.31 -1.01 -0.12
CA ILE A 194 9.44 -2.06 0.90
C ILE A 194 8.90 -1.52 2.22
N GLU A 195 8.14 -2.35 2.93
CA GLU A 195 7.60 -2.03 4.24
C GLU A 195 8.48 -2.67 5.32
N GLY A 196 9.15 -1.83 6.11
CA GLY A 196 9.88 -2.25 7.30
C GLY A 196 9.05 -2.13 8.57
N LYS A 197 8.04 -1.25 8.57
CA LYS A 197 7.13 -1.08 9.70
C LYS A 197 5.79 -0.47 9.30
N ARG A 198 4.81 -0.57 10.20
CA ARG A 198 3.59 0.26 10.18
C ARG A 198 3.37 0.92 11.53
N GLY A 199 2.77 2.11 11.50
CA GLY A 199 2.47 2.91 12.68
C GLY A 199 3.60 3.83 13.13
N CYS A 200 3.21 4.85 13.88
CA CYS A 200 4.10 5.88 14.43
C CYS A 200 3.53 6.36 15.77
N ASP A 201 4.34 6.32 16.82
CA ASP A 201 4.01 6.74 18.18
C ASP A 201 4.21 8.25 18.41
N LEU A 202 4.79 8.95 17.44
CA LEU A 202 4.90 10.41 17.45
C LEU A 202 3.53 11.09 17.25
N SER A 203 3.44 12.35 17.70
CA SER A 203 2.22 13.18 17.67
C SER A 203 2.40 14.50 16.91
N CYS A 204 3.22 14.50 15.84
CA CYS A 204 3.47 15.69 15.04
C CYS A 204 2.18 16.32 14.51
N ALA A 205 1.98 17.61 14.74
CA ALA A 205 0.72 18.31 14.46
C ALA A 205 0.29 18.30 12.98
N TYR A 206 1.25 18.15 12.05
CA TYR A 206 1.01 18.14 10.60
C TYR A 206 0.80 16.73 10.02
N CYS A 207 1.00 15.68 10.81
CA CYS A 207 1.23 14.34 10.28
C CYS A 207 -0.04 13.48 10.30
N VAL A 208 -0.38 12.91 9.14
CA VAL A 208 -1.53 11.99 8.98
C VAL A 208 -1.20 10.52 9.25
N TYR A 209 0.09 10.17 9.33
CA TYR A 209 0.54 8.78 9.44
C TYR A 209 -0.01 8.01 10.65
N PRO A 210 -0.11 8.60 11.87
CA PRO A 210 -0.72 7.89 12.99
C PRO A 210 -2.21 7.55 12.76
N GLY A 211 -2.91 8.32 11.95
CA GLY A 211 -4.29 8.04 11.54
C GLY A 211 -4.41 6.91 10.50
N LEU A 212 -3.35 6.68 9.72
CA LEU A 212 -3.30 5.64 8.68
C LEU A 212 -2.76 4.31 9.19
N GLY A 213 -1.59 4.32 9.83
CA GLY A 213 -0.87 3.12 10.27
C GLY A 213 -1.04 2.78 11.75
N GLY A 214 -1.76 3.63 12.49
CA GLY A 214 -1.95 3.53 13.94
C GLY A 214 -0.86 4.23 14.75
N ARG A 215 -1.13 4.41 16.05
CA ARG A 215 -0.25 5.07 17.03
C ARG A 215 0.78 4.15 17.67
N ARG A 216 0.75 2.86 17.35
CA ARG A 216 1.71 1.87 17.85
C ARG A 216 2.57 1.40 16.71
N MET A 217 3.88 1.44 16.93
CA MET A 217 4.83 0.92 15.96
C MET A 217 4.80 -0.62 15.95
N ARG A 218 4.69 -1.19 14.76
CA ARG A 218 4.81 -2.62 14.49
C ARG A 218 5.93 -2.78 13.49
N LEU A 219 6.98 -3.51 13.86
CA LEU A 219 8.15 -3.75 13.03
C LEU A 219 8.01 -5.08 12.29
N ARG A 220 8.58 -5.16 11.09
CA ARG A 220 8.75 -6.40 10.34
C ARG A 220 10.15 -6.96 10.60
N ASP A 221 10.27 -8.27 10.65
CA ASP A 221 11.55 -8.95 10.84
C ASP A 221 12.52 -8.57 9.70
N PRO A 222 13.75 -8.12 10.01
CA PRO A 222 14.74 -7.77 9.00
C PRO A 222 15.04 -8.89 8.00
N GLU A 223 15.03 -10.14 8.45
CA GLU A 223 15.23 -11.31 7.57
C GLU A 223 14.12 -11.41 6.51
N ARG A 224 12.85 -11.19 6.89
CA ARG A 224 11.72 -11.19 5.95
C ARG A 224 11.78 -10.03 4.96
N ILE A 225 12.30 -8.88 5.39
CA ILE A 225 12.52 -7.72 4.52
C ILE A 225 13.56 -8.06 3.46
N VAL A 226 14.71 -8.61 3.88
CA VAL A 226 15.81 -8.99 2.98
C VAL A 226 15.38 -10.11 2.04
N ASP A 227 14.67 -11.12 2.53
CA ASP A 227 14.16 -12.23 1.70
C ASP A 227 13.18 -11.72 0.61
N GLU A 228 12.31 -10.75 0.94
CA GLU A 228 11.42 -10.09 -0.04
C GLU A 228 12.22 -9.30 -1.09
N MET A 229 13.25 -8.54 -0.66
CA MET A 229 14.14 -7.82 -1.57
C MET A 229 14.92 -8.76 -2.49
N GLU A 230 15.48 -9.86 -1.97
CA GLU A 230 16.19 -10.87 -2.76
C GLU A 230 15.27 -11.52 -3.80
N THR A 231 14.03 -11.84 -3.41
CA THR A 231 13.04 -12.43 -4.31
C THR A 231 12.72 -11.48 -5.48
N LEU A 232 12.51 -10.19 -5.18
CA LEU A 232 12.22 -9.17 -6.18
C LEU A 232 13.42 -8.89 -7.09
N HIS A 233 14.62 -8.89 -6.54
CA HIS A 233 15.86 -8.72 -7.30
C HIS A 233 16.08 -9.89 -8.27
N ARG A 234 16.03 -11.14 -7.79
CA ARG A 234 16.27 -12.33 -8.61
C ARG A 234 15.16 -12.57 -9.64
N GLY A 235 13.91 -12.30 -9.27
CA GLY A 235 12.76 -12.57 -10.14
C GLY A 235 12.53 -11.50 -11.20
N PHE A 236 12.84 -10.23 -10.89
CA PHE A 236 12.43 -9.09 -11.73
C PHE A 236 13.54 -8.08 -11.99
N GLY A 237 14.75 -8.26 -11.47
CA GLY A 237 15.87 -7.33 -11.68
C GLY A 237 15.75 -6.02 -10.91
N VAL A 238 14.97 -5.98 -9.83
CA VAL A 238 14.84 -4.77 -8.99
C VAL A 238 16.16 -4.51 -8.26
N GLU A 239 16.78 -3.35 -8.50
CA GLU A 239 18.02 -2.93 -7.82
C GLU A 239 17.80 -1.81 -6.80
N TRP A 240 16.76 -1.00 -7.01
CA TRP A 240 16.49 0.20 -6.22
C TRP A 240 15.21 0.06 -5.40
N PHE A 241 15.39 -0.02 -4.09
CA PHE A 241 14.31 -0.13 -3.12
C PHE A 241 14.21 1.16 -2.29
N HIS A 242 12.99 1.58 -1.95
CA HIS A 242 12.76 2.59 -0.92
C HIS A 242 11.89 2.02 0.19
N PHE A 243 12.20 2.39 1.43
CA PHE A 243 11.30 2.12 2.53
C PHE A 243 10.10 3.07 2.47
N THR A 244 8.90 2.51 2.52
CA THR A 244 7.65 3.29 2.55
C THR A 244 7.28 3.78 3.95
N ASP A 245 8.17 3.58 4.91
CA ASP A 245 7.94 3.86 6.32
C ASP A 245 8.07 5.36 6.61
N GLY A 246 7.09 5.95 7.31
CA GLY A 246 7.11 7.39 7.63
C GLY A 246 8.26 7.85 8.54
N ALA A 247 8.94 6.92 9.23
CA ALA A 247 10.14 7.21 10.02
C ALA A 247 11.01 5.95 10.19
N LEU A 248 12.02 5.78 9.33
CA LEU A 248 12.84 4.56 9.24
C LEU A 248 13.80 4.34 10.43
N TRP A 249 14.27 5.43 11.06
CA TRP A 249 15.33 5.43 12.09
C TRP A 249 15.03 4.61 13.36
N VAL A 250 13.81 4.09 13.52
CA VAL A 250 13.42 3.30 14.69
C VAL A 250 13.71 1.80 14.51
N LEU A 251 14.07 1.32 13.31
CA LEU A 251 14.55 -0.05 13.11
C LEU A 251 15.89 -0.33 13.81
N THR A 252 16.60 0.71 14.25
CA THR A 252 17.89 0.61 14.96
C THR A 252 17.77 0.73 16.48
N LEU A 253 16.58 0.95 17.05
CA LEU A 253 16.42 1.11 18.49
C LEU A 253 15.71 -0.12 19.09
N PRO A 254 16.36 -0.90 19.96
CA PRO A 254 15.67 -1.95 20.69
C PRO A 254 14.59 -1.32 21.60
N PRO A 255 13.51 -2.07 21.94
CA PRO A 255 12.54 -1.61 22.91
C PRO A 255 13.22 -1.52 24.29
N GLY A 256 13.49 -0.30 24.74
CA GLY A 256 14.27 -0.02 25.94
C GLY A 256 15.49 0.83 25.61
N GLY A 257 15.39 2.13 25.88
CA GLY A 257 16.35 3.13 25.40
C GLY A 257 17.79 2.88 25.82
N ALA A 258 18.69 3.01 24.85
CA ALA A 258 20.00 3.62 25.00
C ALA A 258 20.43 4.12 23.62
N ALA A 259 20.79 5.40 23.53
CA ALA A 259 21.35 5.98 22.31
C ALA A 259 22.74 5.38 22.07
N HIS A 260 22.85 4.46 21.11
CA HIS A 260 24.14 3.97 20.63
C HIS A 260 24.33 4.28 19.14
N SER A 261 25.60 4.53 18.81
CA SER A 261 26.13 5.23 17.64
C SER A 261 25.37 5.02 16.33
N HIS A 262 24.90 6.14 15.75
CA HIS A 262 24.38 6.22 14.40
C HIS A 262 25.44 5.83 13.37
N ARG A 263 25.30 4.63 12.79
CA ARG A 263 25.86 4.34 11.47
C ARG A 263 24.69 4.21 10.49
N PRO A 264 24.59 5.07 9.46
CA PRO A 264 23.56 4.92 8.45
C PRO A 264 23.78 3.60 7.69
N PHE A 265 22.77 2.75 7.68
CA PHE A 265 22.73 1.53 6.87
C PHE A 265 22.48 1.93 5.41
N TRP A 266 23.55 1.99 4.60
CA TRP A 266 23.45 2.14 3.15
C TRP A 266 23.63 0.78 2.49
N PHE A 267 22.55 0.20 1.95
CA PHE A 267 22.66 -0.97 1.08
C PHE A 267 23.09 -0.51 -0.33
N ARG A 268 24.38 -0.62 -0.66
CA ARG A 268 24.86 -0.61 -2.05
C ARG A 268 24.86 -2.04 -2.56
N GLY A 269 24.00 -2.31 -3.55
CA GLY A 269 23.72 -3.63 -4.10
C GLY A 269 24.85 -4.28 -4.91
N ARG A 270 25.97 -4.66 -4.27
CA ARG A 270 26.93 -5.60 -4.88
C ARG A 270 27.20 -6.87 -4.09
N SER A 271 26.64 -7.01 -2.90
CA SER A 271 26.56 -8.30 -2.22
C SER A 271 25.56 -8.22 -1.08
N ILE A 272 24.38 -8.79 -1.26
CA ILE A 272 23.51 -9.15 -0.13
C ILE A 272 24.18 -10.39 0.50
N ARG A 273 25.24 -10.19 1.28
CA ARG A 273 25.81 -11.25 2.12
C ARG A 273 25.08 -11.21 3.46
N ARG A 274 24.48 -12.35 3.82
CA ARG A 274 23.96 -12.64 5.16
C ARG A 274 25.13 -12.60 6.16
N ASP A 275 25.46 -11.43 6.69
CA ASP A 275 26.27 -11.32 7.91
C ASP A 275 25.37 -11.09 9.12
N VAL A 276 24.49 -12.06 9.37
CA VAL A 276 23.62 -12.11 10.57
C VAL A 276 24.46 -12.42 11.84
N ALA A 277 25.71 -12.88 11.68
CA ALA A 277 26.61 -13.23 12.77
C ALA A 277 27.23 -12.03 13.53
N GLY A 278 27.17 -10.82 12.97
CA GLY A 278 27.56 -9.58 13.67
C GLY A 278 26.48 -9.06 14.63
N CYS A 279 25.25 -9.55 14.52
CA CYS A 279 24.10 -9.02 15.25
C CYS A 279 24.03 -9.48 16.72
N ARG A 280 24.82 -10.47 17.14
CA ARG A 280 24.86 -10.98 18.54
C ARG A 280 26.10 -10.56 19.34
N ARG A 281 27.19 -10.11 18.70
CA ARG A 281 28.47 -9.89 19.40
C ARG A 281 28.64 -8.52 20.05
N ASN A 282 27.84 -7.52 19.69
CA ASN A 282 27.92 -6.19 20.31
C ASN A 282 27.02 -6.02 21.54
N ALA A 283 26.44 -7.11 22.06
CA ALA A 283 25.58 -7.08 23.26
C ALA A 283 26.32 -7.39 24.57
N VAL A 284 27.63 -7.68 24.52
CA VAL A 284 28.47 -7.89 25.71
C VAL A 284 29.82 -7.23 25.45
N GLY A 285 29.93 -5.94 25.75
CA GLY A 285 31.18 -5.19 25.69
C GLY A 285 31.68 -4.89 27.11
N ASP A 286 32.85 -5.42 27.43
CA ASP A 286 33.59 -5.33 28.68
C ASP A 286 33.56 -3.95 29.35
N SER A 287 33.19 -3.96 30.64
CA SER A 287 33.35 -2.85 31.56
C SER A 287 34.70 -2.93 32.25
N SER A 288 35.78 -2.58 31.57
CA SER A 288 37.05 -2.25 32.22
C SER A 288 37.97 -1.57 31.22
N GLU A 289 38.08 -0.24 31.32
CA GLU A 289 39.29 0.57 31.05
C GLU A 289 38.86 2.02 30.82
N PHE A 290 38.77 2.80 31.90
CA PHE A 290 39.03 4.24 31.89
C PHE A 290 39.34 4.68 33.33
N SER A 291 40.60 4.51 33.71
CA SER A 291 41.25 5.24 34.80
C SER A 291 42.61 5.67 34.28
N GLY A 292 42.78 6.99 34.09
CA GLY A 292 43.97 7.65 33.57
C GLY A 292 43.66 9.09 33.24
#